data_AF-A0A8R2JLA3-F1
#
_entry.id   AF-A0A8R2JLA3-F1
#
_cell.length_a   1.000
_cell.length_b   1.000
_cell.length_c   1.000
_cell.angle_alpha   90.00
_cell.angle_beta   90.00
_cell.angle_gamma   90.00
#
_symmetry.space_group_name_H-M   'P 1'
#
loop_
_entity.id
_entity.type
_entity.pdbx_description
1 polymer ?
#
loop_
_entity_poly.entity_id
_entity_poly.type
_entity_poly.pdbx_seq_one_letter_code
_entity_poly.pdbx_strand_id
1 'polypeptide(L)'
;MSTCPNENESYIFSDYILKSYIESGCLFPPELWASEPSISPRTTNGAESFHKMYNGQFHSAHPPTHVVISVLMEIQAETMTKINSIARNVHSKMGSSDLKVYVTL
;
A
#
# COMPACT_ATOMS: atom_id res chain seq x y z
N MET A 1 -0.13 22.10 -37.28
CA MET A 1 0.01 20.93 -38.16
C MET A 1 0.39 19.73 -37.31
N SER A 2 -0.24 18.58 -37.49
CA SER A 2 0.17 17.35 -36.84
C SER A 2 1.29 16.72 -37.65
N THR A 3 2.42 16.41 -37.01
CA THR A 3 3.54 15.71 -37.62
C THR A 3 3.40 14.23 -37.32
N CYS A 4 3.41 13.38 -38.36
CA CYS A 4 3.49 11.93 -38.17
C CYS A 4 4.81 11.61 -37.43
N PRO A 5 4.78 10.81 -36.35
CA PRO A 5 6.00 10.38 -35.69
C PRO A 5 6.91 9.61 -36.66
N ASN A 6 8.21 9.60 -36.38
CA ASN A 6 9.14 8.80 -37.15
C ASN A 6 8.71 7.31 -37.07
N GLU A 7 8.69 6.61 -38.21
CA GLU A 7 8.28 5.20 -38.28
C GLU A 7 9.11 4.34 -37.32
N ASN A 8 10.42 4.57 -37.24
CA ASN A 8 11.31 3.82 -36.35
C ASN A 8 10.98 4.05 -34.87
N GLU A 9 10.68 5.30 -34.49
CA GLU A 9 10.25 5.62 -33.12
C GLU A 9 8.88 5.00 -32.81
N SER A 10 8.01 4.94 -33.81
CA SER A 10 6.69 4.30 -33.70
C SER A 10 6.83 2.80 -33.45
N TYR A 11 7.71 2.11 -34.18
CA TYR A 11 7.99 0.69 -33.96
C TYR A 11 8.58 0.44 -32.58
N ILE A 12 9.55 1.25 -32.13
CA ILE A 12 10.16 1.11 -30.80
C ILE A 12 9.09 1.23 -29.70
N PHE A 13 8.21 2.22 -29.82
CA PHE A 13 7.13 2.40 -28.86
C PHE A 13 6.15 1.22 -28.88
N SER A 14 5.69 0.81 -30.06
CA SER A 14 4.76 -0.32 -30.20
C SER A 14 5.35 -1.62 -29.67
N ASP A 15 6.63 -1.91 -29.96
CA ASP A 15 7.35 -3.07 -29.43
C ASP A 15 7.47 -3.04 -27.92
N TYR A 16 7.77 -1.87 -27.35
CA TYR A 16 7.84 -1.70 -25.90
C TYR A 16 6.50 -2.01 -25.24
N ILE A 17 5.41 -1.49 -25.79
CA ILE A 17 4.06 -1.76 -25.27
C ILE A 17 3.72 -3.25 -25.39
N LEU A 18 3.97 -3.85 -26.55
CA LEU A 18 3.72 -5.26 -26.81
C LEU A 18 4.45 -6.15 -25.80
N LYS A 19 5.76 -5.95 -25.65
CA LYS A 19 6.63 -6.75 -24.79
C LYS A 19 6.42 -6.50 -23.30
N SER A 20 6.02 -5.30 -22.90
CA SER A 20 5.88 -4.93 -21.48
C SER A 20 4.47 -5.16 -20.94
N TYR A 21 3.43 -5.08 -21.78
CA TYR A 21 2.04 -5.04 -21.33
C TYR A 21 1.09 -6.04 -21.97
N ILE A 22 1.42 -6.64 -23.13
CA ILE A 22 0.46 -7.43 -23.92
C ILE A 22 0.90 -8.89 -24.06
N GLU A 23 2.19 -9.16 -24.33
CA GLU A 23 2.70 -10.52 -24.53
C GLU A 23 2.60 -11.38 -23.28
N SER A 24 2.46 -12.69 -23.47
CA SER A 24 2.45 -13.65 -22.37
C SER A 24 3.77 -13.60 -21.60
N GLY A 25 3.69 -13.44 -20.28
CA GLY A 25 4.86 -13.34 -19.41
C GLY A 25 5.51 -11.95 -19.38
N CYS A 26 4.84 -10.92 -19.88
CA CYS A 26 5.31 -9.55 -19.77
C CYS A 26 5.34 -9.05 -18.31
N LEU A 27 6.07 -7.96 -18.09
CA LEU A 27 6.28 -7.40 -16.74
C LEU A 27 4.97 -6.88 -16.12
N PHE A 28 4.06 -6.36 -16.95
CA PHE A 28 2.82 -5.73 -16.52
C PHE A 28 1.62 -6.31 -17.28
N PRO A 29 1.22 -7.54 -16.95
CA PRO A 29 0.23 -8.25 -17.73
C PRO A 29 -1.16 -7.60 -17.63
N PRO A 30 -2.04 -7.79 -18.63
CA PRO A 30 -3.36 -7.15 -18.70
C PRO A 30 -4.21 -7.34 -17.44
N GLU A 31 -4.04 -8.43 -16.71
CA GLU A 31 -4.75 -8.68 -15.46
C GLU A 31 -4.46 -7.62 -14.38
N LEU A 32 -3.33 -6.90 -14.46
CA LEU A 32 -3.02 -5.82 -13.53
C LEU A 32 -3.76 -4.52 -13.85
N TRP A 33 -3.94 -4.18 -15.12
CA TRP A 33 -4.40 -2.84 -15.54
C TRP A 33 -5.72 -2.83 -16.33
N ALA A 34 -6.12 -3.98 -16.86
CA ALA A 34 -7.37 -4.22 -17.58
C ALA A 34 -8.20 -5.36 -16.95
N SER A 35 -7.93 -5.74 -15.70
CA SER A 35 -8.84 -6.62 -14.97
C SER A 35 -10.20 -5.95 -14.76
N GLU A 36 -11.23 -6.78 -14.70
CA GLU A 36 -12.56 -6.34 -14.32
C GLU A 36 -12.48 -5.62 -12.97
N PRO A 37 -13.03 -4.38 -12.87
CA PRO A 37 -13.11 -3.69 -11.59
C PRO A 37 -13.81 -4.59 -10.57
N SER A 38 -13.22 -4.73 -9.39
CA SER A 38 -13.85 -5.50 -8.32
C SER A 38 -15.26 -4.98 -8.04
N ILE A 39 -16.23 -5.89 -7.93
CA ILE A 39 -17.61 -5.56 -7.53
C ILE A 39 -17.63 -5.00 -6.10
N SER A 40 -16.63 -5.34 -5.27
CA SER A 40 -16.37 -4.61 -4.05
C SER A 40 -15.65 -3.29 -4.38
N PRO A 41 -16.22 -2.13 -4.02
CA PRO A 41 -15.55 -0.86 -4.23
C PRO A 41 -14.23 -0.86 -3.45
N ARG A 42 -13.09 -1.01 -4.12
CA ARG A 42 -11.80 -0.61 -3.55
C ARG A 42 -11.79 0.92 -3.48
N THR A 43 -12.52 1.48 -2.53
CA THR A 43 -12.46 2.91 -2.28
C THR A 43 -11.23 3.20 -1.43
N THR A 44 -10.39 4.11 -1.91
CA THR A 44 -9.31 4.71 -1.13
C THR A 44 -9.84 5.74 -0.13
N ASN A 45 -11.14 6.07 -0.18
CA ASN A 45 -11.83 7.05 0.67
C ASN A 45 -11.48 6.94 2.16
N GLY A 46 -11.39 5.72 2.71
CA GLY A 46 -11.04 5.52 4.11
C GLY A 46 -9.61 5.96 4.43
N ALA A 47 -8.64 5.45 3.67
CA ALA A 47 -7.23 5.80 3.82
C ALA A 47 -6.97 7.28 3.50
N GLU A 48 -7.59 7.81 2.45
CA GLU A 48 -7.52 9.23 2.07
C GLU A 48 -8.11 10.14 3.15
N SER A 49 -9.27 9.79 3.71
CA SER A 49 -9.91 10.54 4.80
C SER A 49 -9.04 10.55 6.06
N PHE A 50 -8.50 9.38 6.42
CA PHE A 50 -7.57 9.25 7.54
C PHE A 50 -6.32 10.13 7.33
N HIS A 51 -5.65 10.03 6.18
CA HIS A 51 -4.46 10.84 5.89
C HIS A 51 -4.77 12.33 5.82
N LYS A 52 -5.90 12.74 5.23
CA LYS A 52 -6.33 14.14 5.18
C LYS A 52 -6.54 14.70 6.58
N MET A 53 -7.22 13.95 7.45
CA MET A 53 -7.46 14.34 8.84
C MET A 53 -6.16 14.40 9.64
N TYR A 54 -5.32 13.38 9.53
CA TYR A 54 -4.02 13.30 10.21
C TYR A 54 -3.10 14.45 9.81
N ASN A 55 -2.93 14.69 8.51
CA ASN A 55 -2.11 15.79 8.00
C ASN A 55 -2.64 17.15 8.47
N GLY A 56 -3.97 17.32 8.55
CA GLY A 56 -4.62 18.50 9.09
C GLY A 56 -4.16 18.89 10.50
N GLN A 57 -3.78 17.92 11.35
CA GLN A 57 -3.32 18.17 12.71
C GLN A 57 -1.96 18.90 12.78
N PHE A 58 -1.18 18.91 11.68
CA PHE A 58 0.15 19.51 11.63
C PHE A 58 0.16 20.92 11.04
N HIS A 59 -1.00 21.46 10.65
CA HIS A 59 -1.13 22.80 10.08
C HIS A 59 -1.56 23.87 11.10
N SER A 60 -1.62 23.55 12.40
CA SER A 60 -1.84 24.55 13.45
C SER A 60 -0.57 25.37 13.71
N ALA A 61 -0.71 26.52 14.38
CA ALA A 61 0.45 27.34 14.75
C ALA A 61 1.44 26.60 15.68
N HIS A 62 0.93 25.64 16.47
CA HIS A 62 1.69 24.85 17.43
C HIS A 62 1.26 23.38 17.38
N PRO A 63 1.73 22.61 16.37
CA PRO A 63 1.32 21.22 16.20
C PRO A 63 1.89 20.35 17.33
N PRO A 64 1.14 19.34 17.82
CA PRO A 64 1.55 18.49 18.94
C PRO A 64 2.56 17.40 18.50
N THR A 65 3.67 17.79 17.88
CA THR A 65 4.66 16.88 17.29
C THR A 65 5.29 15.92 18.30
N HIS A 66 5.53 16.37 19.53
CA HIS A 66 6.08 15.54 20.59
C HIS A 66 5.18 14.34 20.93
N VAL A 67 3.85 14.54 20.97
CA VAL A 67 2.87 13.47 21.22
C VAL A 67 2.95 12.42 20.12
N VAL A 68 3.00 12.87 18.86
CA VAL A 68 3.09 11.99 17.69
C VAL A 68 4.38 11.16 17.74
N ILE A 69 5.50 11.80 18.06
CA ILE A 69 6.80 11.11 18.20
C ILE A 69 6.72 10.05 19.31
N SER A 70 6.14 10.37 20.47
CA SER A 70 5.98 9.41 21.57
C SER A 70 5.17 8.18 21.16
N VAL A 71 4.05 8.37 20.46
CA VAL A 71 3.23 7.26 19.94
C VAL A 71 4.00 6.42 18.92
N LEU A 72 4.75 7.05 18.00
CA LEU A 72 5.57 6.32 17.03
C LEU A 72 6.66 5.50 17.72
N MET A 73 7.30 6.02 18.76
CA MET A 73 8.29 5.28 19.55
C MET A 73 7.67 4.06 20.24
N GLU A 74 6.46 4.19 20.79
CA GLU A 74 5.72 3.08 21.41
C GLU A 74 5.42 1.98 20.38
N ILE A 75 4.87 2.35 19.21
CA ILE A 75 4.59 1.42 18.11
C ILE A 75 5.87 0.71 17.66
N GLN A 76 6.99 1.43 17.55
CA GLN A 76 8.28 0.84 17.18
C GLN A 76 8.77 -0.16 18.24
N ALA A 77 8.67 0.18 19.52
CA ALA A 77 9.05 -0.71 20.62
C ALA A 77 8.22 -1.99 20.64
N GLU A 78 6.89 -1.87 20.46
CA GLU A 78 5.98 -3.01 20.39
C GLU A 78 6.28 -3.89 19.17
N THR A 79 6.45 -3.29 18.00
CA THR A 79 6.75 -3.99 16.74
C THR A 79 8.07 -4.76 16.84
N MET A 80 9.12 -4.11 17.35
CA MET A 80 10.42 -4.75 17.57
C MET A 80 10.31 -5.92 18.56
N THR A 81 9.51 -5.77 19.62
CA THR A 81 9.26 -6.85 20.58
C THR A 81 8.57 -8.04 19.92
N LYS A 82 7.55 -7.81 19.09
CA LYS A 82 6.86 -8.86 18.33
C LYS A 82 7.80 -9.57 17.34
N ILE A 83 8.57 -8.81 16.56
CA ILE A 83 9.55 -9.36 15.61
C ILE A 83 10.57 -10.24 16.34
N ASN A 84 11.12 -9.74 17.46
CA ASN A 84 12.09 -10.50 18.25
C ASN A 84 11.49 -11.75 18.89
N SER A 85 10.22 -11.71 19.31
CA SER A 85 9.51 -12.87 19.85
C SER A 85 9.38 -13.97 18.79
N ILE A 86 8.96 -13.59 17.57
CA ILE A 86 8.84 -14.50 16.42
C ILE A 86 10.22 -15.07 16.05
N ALA A 87 11.24 -14.21 15.93
CA ALA A 87 12.60 -14.62 15.58
C ALA A 87 13.21 -15.60 16.60
N ARG A 88 12.84 -15.48 17.88
CA ARG A 88 13.27 -16.39 18.95
C ARG A 88 12.39 -17.62 19.10
N ASN A 89 11.37 -17.80 18.25
CA ASN A 89 10.40 -18.90 18.32
C ASN A 89 9.76 -19.03 19.71
N VAL A 90 9.57 -17.89 20.40
CA VAL A 90 8.85 -17.84 21.67
C VAL A 90 7.36 -17.85 21.33
N HIS A 91 6.84 -19.01 20.94
CA HIS A 91 5.41 -19.25 20.98
C HIS A 91 4.98 -19.31 22.44
N SER A 92 4.64 -18.17 23.05
CA SER A 92 3.64 -18.24 24.12
C SER A 92 2.36 -18.75 23.46
N LYS A 93 1.83 -19.88 23.92
CA LYS A 93 0.52 -20.34 23.47
C LYS A 93 -0.47 -19.20 23.74
N MET A 94 -0.94 -18.55 22.69
CA MET A 94 -1.94 -17.49 22.83
C MET A 94 -3.17 -18.11 23.49
N GLY A 95 -3.59 -17.57 24.62
CA GLY A 95 -4.78 -18.04 25.31
C GLY A 95 -5.99 -17.91 24.39
N SER A 96 -6.81 -18.97 24.32
CA SER A 96 -8.00 -19.09 23.45
C SER A 96 -9.01 -17.91 23.58
N SER A 97 -8.89 -17.08 24.60
CA SER A 97 -9.71 -15.89 24.85
C SER A 97 -9.43 -14.72 23.90
N ASP A 98 -8.18 -14.56 23.41
CA ASP A 98 -7.78 -13.36 22.64
C ASP A 98 -8.12 -13.45 21.14
N LEU A 99 -8.45 -14.65 20.65
CA LEU A 99 -8.83 -14.89 19.26
C LEU A 99 -10.23 -14.34 18.92
N LYS A 100 -11.09 -14.11 19.93
CA LYS A 100 -12.49 -13.69 19.70
C LYS A 100 -12.64 -12.21 19.32
N VAL A 101 -11.64 -11.38 19.61
CA VAL A 101 -11.72 -9.93 19.33
C VAL A 101 -11.52 -9.63 17.84
N TYR A 102 -10.75 -10.45 17.12
CA TYR A 102 -10.41 -10.20 15.71
C TYR A 102 -11.38 -10.82 14.68
N VAL A 103 -12.32 -11.67 15.11
CA VAL A 103 -13.26 -12.37 14.19
C VAL A 103 -14.64 -11.68 14.12
N THR A 104 -14.83 -10.55 14.81
CA THR A 104 -16.14 -9.85 14.85
C THR A 104 -16.08 -8.38 14.40
N LEU A 105 -15.09 -8.00 13.60
CA LEU A 105 -15.06 -6.71 12.89
C LEU A 105 -14.88 -6.93 11.39
#